data_AF-A0A7W0MTK0-F1
#
_entry.id   AF-A0A7W0MTK0-F1
#
_cell.length_a   1.000
_cell.length_b   1.000
_cell.length_c   1.000
_cell.angle_alpha   90.00
_cell.angle_beta   90.00
_cell.angle_gamma   90.00
#
_symmetry.space_group_name_H-M   'P 1'
#
loop_
_entity.id
_entity.type
_entity.pdbx_description
1 polymer ?
#
loop_
_entity_poly.entity_id
_entity_poly.type
_entity_poly.pdbx_seq_one_letter_code
_entity_poly.pdbx_strand_id
1 'polypeptide(L)'
;MKLAGPLLVIAVLGGAVAWGLARGASDGQDGFEPPPAFTAATQPRLPTADEFAAEEARQTPKELFGHACGTCHTLAAAGTESITGPDLDRVRYTQRRVRDQIRTGSLDSAMPANLLTGRSARRVAAYVARVGGRRAR
;
A
#
# COMPACT_ATOMS: atom_id res chain seq x y z
N MET A 1 -18.50 45.89 42.34
CA MET A 1 -19.37 46.01 41.16
C MET A 1 -19.02 44.84 40.25
N LYS A 2 -19.87 43.80 40.22
CA LYS A 2 -20.72 43.43 39.05
C LYS A 2 -19.87 43.01 37.84
N LEU A 3 -20.04 41.89 37.15
CA LEU A 3 -20.97 40.74 37.17
C LEU A 3 -20.39 39.76 36.11
N ALA A 4 -20.61 38.46 36.30
CA ALA A 4 -20.23 37.40 35.39
C ALA A 4 -20.90 37.53 34.00
N GLY A 5 -20.17 37.16 32.93
CA GLY A 5 -20.69 37.02 31.56
C GLY A 5 -21.14 35.58 31.27
N PRO A 6 -22.23 35.35 30.51
CA PRO A 6 -23.02 34.13 30.61
C PRO A 6 -22.61 33.02 29.63
N LEU A 7 -22.71 31.78 30.15
CA LEU A 7 -22.89 30.53 29.42
C LEU A 7 -24.07 30.64 28.45
N LEU A 8 -23.83 30.35 27.17
CA LEU A 8 -24.89 30.18 26.17
C LEU A 8 -25.00 28.69 25.84
N VAL A 9 -25.81 28.01 26.65
CA VAL A 9 -26.30 26.64 26.42
C VAL A 9 -27.51 26.78 25.51
N ILE A 10 -27.39 26.43 24.22
CA ILE A 10 -28.55 26.30 23.34
C ILE A 10 -29.04 24.86 23.44
N ALA A 11 -30.03 24.65 24.30
CA ALA A 11 -30.87 23.47 24.31
C ALA A 11 -31.87 23.57 23.16
N VAL A 12 -31.74 22.71 22.13
CA VAL A 12 -32.79 22.54 21.12
C VAL A 12 -33.70 21.40 21.59
N LEU A 13 -34.85 21.79 22.11
CA LEU A 13 -35.98 20.92 22.42
C LEU A 13 -36.52 20.29 21.14
N GLY A 14 -36.78 18.98 21.20
CA GLY A 14 -37.35 18.21 20.11
C GLY A 14 -38.80 18.58 19.77
N GLY A 15 -39.21 18.18 18.57
CA GLY A 15 -40.60 18.14 18.14
C GLY A 15 -40.82 16.97 17.20
N ALA A 16 -41.62 15.98 17.65
CA ALA A 16 -42.32 15.02 16.81
C ALA A 16 -43.39 15.77 15.96
N VAL A 17 -43.97 15.26 14.88
CA VAL A 17 -44.96 14.18 14.81
C VAL A 17 -45.22 13.87 13.32
N ALA A 18 -45.39 12.59 13.01
CA ALA A 18 -45.75 12.06 11.70
C ALA A 18 -47.20 12.38 11.28
N TRP A 19 -47.50 12.36 9.97
CA TRP A 19 -48.62 11.63 9.35
C TRP A 19 -48.73 12.03 7.87
N GLY A 20 -48.33 11.11 6.97
CA GLY A 20 -48.56 11.23 5.53
C GLY A 20 -49.19 9.94 5.03
N LEU A 21 -50.52 9.93 4.86
CA LEU A 21 -51.26 8.87 4.21
C LEU A 21 -51.15 9.04 2.68
N ALA A 22 -50.83 7.94 2.01
CA ALA A 22 -50.72 7.74 0.56
C ALA A 22 -51.93 8.30 -0.24
N ARG A 23 -51.82 8.70 -1.51
CA ARG A 23 -51.44 7.88 -2.68
C ARG A 23 -51.12 8.74 -3.90
N GLY A 24 -50.23 8.25 -4.78
CA GLY A 24 -50.04 8.78 -6.13
C GLY A 24 -49.06 7.95 -6.96
N ALA A 25 -49.60 6.93 -7.63
CA ALA A 25 -49.16 6.19 -8.83
C ALA A 25 -47.66 5.91 -9.12
N SER A 26 -47.39 4.61 -9.29
CA SER A 26 -46.21 3.96 -9.85
C SER A 26 -45.96 4.28 -11.34
N ASP A 27 -44.70 4.49 -11.73
CA ASP A 27 -44.04 3.65 -12.76
C ASP A 27 -42.54 4.01 -12.89
N GLY A 28 -41.68 2.99 -12.77
CA GLY A 28 -40.22 3.11 -12.88
C GLY A 28 -39.49 2.02 -12.08
N GLN A 29 -39.60 0.78 -12.53
CA GLN A 29 -38.89 -0.37 -11.95
C GLN A 29 -37.50 -0.50 -12.56
N ASP A 30 -36.56 0.28 -12.07
CA ASP A 30 -35.13 0.04 -12.21
C ASP A 30 -34.52 0.23 -10.82
N GLY A 31 -35.01 -0.63 -9.90
CA GLY A 31 -34.56 -0.70 -8.52
C GLY A 31 -33.12 -1.19 -8.46
N PHE A 32 -32.19 -0.24 -8.39
CA PHE A 32 -30.97 -0.47 -7.63
C PHE A 32 -31.41 -0.56 -6.16
N GLU A 33 -31.69 -1.80 -5.71
CA GLU A 33 -31.87 -2.08 -4.29
C GLU A 33 -30.66 -1.48 -3.56
N PRO A 34 -30.85 -0.48 -2.67
CA PRO A 34 -29.72 0.03 -1.92
C PRO A 34 -29.09 -1.16 -1.20
N PRO A 35 -27.77 -1.39 -1.33
CA PRO A 35 -27.13 -2.50 -0.64
C PRO A 35 -27.48 -2.40 0.84
N PRO A 36 -27.69 -3.53 1.54
CA PRO A 36 -28.00 -3.50 2.97
C PRO A 36 -27.01 -2.55 3.63
N ALA A 37 -27.53 -1.57 4.36
CA ALA A 37 -26.72 -0.58 5.05
C ALA A 37 -25.58 -1.33 5.73
N PHE A 38 -24.34 -1.03 5.33
CA PHE A 38 -23.15 -1.66 5.88
C PHE A 38 -23.22 -1.38 7.39
N THR A 39 -23.75 -2.32 8.16
CA THR A 39 -23.86 -2.23 9.63
C THR A 39 -22.45 -2.00 10.08
N ALA A 40 -22.11 -0.76 10.48
CA ALA A 40 -20.76 -0.21 10.60
C ALA A 40 -19.76 -1.32 10.98
N ALA A 41 -19.27 -2.02 9.96
CA ALA A 41 -18.35 -3.11 10.18
C ALA A 41 -17.11 -2.44 10.69
N THR A 42 -16.46 -3.03 11.69
CA THR A 42 -15.12 -2.64 12.11
C THR A 42 -14.25 -2.51 10.87
N GLN A 43 -14.09 -1.27 10.38
CA GLN A 43 -13.29 -1.04 9.20
C GLN A 43 -11.87 -1.43 9.59
N PRO A 44 -11.16 -2.25 8.79
CA PRO A 44 -9.76 -2.53 9.05
C PRO A 44 -9.02 -1.21 9.20
N ARG A 45 -8.48 -0.96 10.40
CA ARG A 45 -7.67 0.22 10.65
C ARG A 45 -6.47 0.16 9.71
N LEU A 46 -6.19 1.27 9.02
CA LEU A 46 -4.94 1.39 8.26
C LEU A 46 -3.75 1.20 9.21
N PRO A 47 -2.78 0.33 8.87
CA PRO A 47 -1.60 0.14 9.69
C PRO A 47 -0.84 1.47 9.84
N THR A 48 -0.22 1.66 11.00
CA THR A 48 0.73 2.75 11.22
C THR A 48 2.02 2.51 10.45
N ALA A 49 2.83 3.55 10.26
CA ALA A 49 4.12 3.44 9.58
C ALA A 49 5.04 2.39 10.25
N ASP A 50 5.00 2.30 11.58
CA ASP A 50 5.79 1.33 12.35
C ASP A 50 5.30 -0.11 12.13
N GLU A 51 3.99 -0.31 12.00
CA GLU A 51 3.39 -1.62 11.70
C GLU A 51 3.72 -2.08 10.26
N PHE A 52 3.71 -1.16 9.29
CA PHE A 52 4.15 -1.45 7.92
C PHE A 52 5.65 -1.80 7.86
N ALA A 53 6.49 -1.04 8.57
CA ALA A 53 7.92 -1.34 8.67
C ALA A 53 8.19 -2.69 9.35
N ALA A 54 7.39 -3.05 10.36
CA ALA A 54 7.48 -4.34 11.04
C ALA A 54 7.01 -5.51 10.14
N GLU A 55 6.03 -5.30 9.27
CA GLU A 55 5.63 -6.29 8.25
C GLU A 55 6.74 -6.48 7.21
N GLU A 56 7.28 -5.40 6.63
CA GLU A 56 8.39 -5.46 5.67
C GLU A 56 9.63 -6.17 6.28
N ALA A 57 9.89 -5.93 7.57
CA ALA A 57 10.96 -6.57 8.30
C ALA A 57 10.76 -8.10 8.46
N ARG A 58 9.52 -8.57 8.56
CA ARG A 58 9.17 -10.00 8.68
C ARG A 58 9.28 -10.73 7.34
N GLN A 59 9.03 -10.05 6.23
CA GLN A 59 9.19 -10.64 4.89
C GLN A 59 10.63 -11.11 4.63
N THR A 60 10.78 -12.22 3.92
CA THR A 60 12.08 -12.71 3.47
C THR A 60 12.67 -11.81 2.38
N PRO A 61 14.00 -11.83 2.15
CA PRO A 61 14.60 -11.06 1.06
C PRO A 61 14.09 -11.47 -0.33
N LYS A 62 13.67 -12.74 -0.48
CA LYS A 62 13.09 -13.27 -1.72
C LYS A 62 11.72 -12.64 -1.97
N GLU A 63 10.85 -12.63 -0.96
CA GLU A 63 9.51 -12.04 -1.06
C GLU A 63 9.60 -10.53 -1.31
N LEU A 64 10.46 -9.81 -0.55
CA LEU A 64 10.70 -8.39 -0.77
C LEU A 64 11.16 -8.08 -2.19
N PHE A 65 12.06 -8.90 -2.74
CA PHE A 65 12.47 -8.76 -4.14
C PHE A 65 11.27 -8.96 -5.09
N GLY A 66 10.46 -9.99 -4.88
CA GLY A 66 9.27 -10.26 -5.68
C GLY A 66 8.30 -9.08 -5.70
N HIS A 67 8.03 -8.48 -4.54
CA HIS A 67 7.11 -7.34 -4.42
C HIS A 67 7.67 -6.03 -4.95
N ALA A 68 8.95 -5.72 -4.67
CA ALA A 68 9.52 -4.40 -4.97
C ALA A 68 10.28 -4.32 -6.31
N CYS A 69 10.71 -5.46 -6.86
CA CYS A 69 11.61 -5.51 -8.02
C CYS A 69 11.14 -6.48 -9.11
N GLY A 70 10.32 -7.47 -8.76
CA GLY A 70 9.96 -8.59 -9.63
C GLY A 70 9.15 -8.22 -10.86
N THR A 71 8.43 -7.10 -10.83
CA THR A 71 7.69 -6.58 -12.00
C THR A 71 8.62 -6.11 -13.12
N CYS A 72 9.84 -5.70 -12.79
CA CYS A 72 10.79 -5.18 -13.78
C CYS A 72 11.96 -6.13 -14.05
N HIS A 73 12.38 -6.93 -13.08
CA HIS A 73 13.60 -7.73 -13.20
C HIS A 73 13.32 -9.24 -13.28
N THR A 74 14.01 -9.88 -14.21
CA THR A 74 14.16 -11.34 -14.20
C THR A 74 15.16 -11.77 -13.13
N LEU A 75 14.74 -12.71 -12.27
CA LEU A 75 15.60 -13.41 -11.30
C LEU A 75 14.95 -14.75 -10.93
N ALA A 76 15.39 -15.84 -11.54
CA ALA A 76 14.78 -17.16 -11.40
C ALA A 76 14.72 -17.65 -9.94
N ALA A 77 15.73 -17.31 -9.12
CA ALA A 77 15.73 -17.66 -7.70
C ALA A 77 14.55 -17.03 -6.93
N ALA A 78 14.07 -15.87 -7.37
CA ALA A 78 12.90 -15.20 -6.83
C ALA A 78 11.59 -15.61 -7.51
N GLY A 79 11.65 -16.36 -8.63
CA GLY A 79 10.47 -16.72 -9.41
C GLY A 79 9.91 -15.55 -10.22
N THR A 80 10.74 -14.57 -10.60
CA THR A 80 10.32 -13.39 -11.36
C THR A 80 10.89 -13.43 -12.76
N GLU A 81 10.09 -12.99 -13.73
CA GLU A 81 10.45 -12.90 -15.14
C GLU A 81 9.82 -11.63 -15.71
N SER A 82 10.67 -10.76 -16.26
CA SER A 82 10.26 -9.49 -16.87
C SER A 82 11.35 -9.00 -17.84
N ILE A 83 10.92 -8.25 -18.85
CA ILE A 83 11.78 -7.66 -19.89
C ILE A 83 12.01 -6.16 -19.70
N THR A 84 11.39 -5.54 -18.69
CA THR A 84 11.48 -4.09 -18.47
C THR A 84 12.87 -3.67 -17.98
N GLY A 85 13.45 -4.45 -17.08
CA GLY A 85 14.76 -4.22 -16.49
C GLY A 85 15.76 -5.32 -16.85
N PRO A 86 17.05 -5.13 -16.49
CA PRO A 86 18.08 -6.15 -16.68
C PRO A 86 17.72 -7.52 -16.11
N ASP A 87 18.07 -8.57 -16.84
CA ASP A 87 18.06 -9.95 -16.38
C ASP A 87 19.22 -10.18 -15.40
N LEU A 88 18.87 -10.33 -14.12
CA LEU A 88 19.82 -10.49 -13.03
C LEU A 88 20.37 -11.92 -12.93
N ASP A 89 19.84 -12.88 -13.70
CA ASP A 89 20.46 -14.20 -13.85
C ASP A 89 21.66 -14.16 -14.81
N ARG A 90 21.72 -13.18 -15.72
CA ARG A 90 22.81 -13.05 -16.71
C ARG A 90 24.01 -12.25 -16.23
N VAL A 91 23.85 -11.44 -15.19
CA VAL A 91 24.92 -10.57 -14.67
C VAL A 91 25.00 -10.67 -13.16
N ARG A 92 26.22 -10.83 -12.64
CA ARG A 92 26.45 -10.80 -11.19
C ARG A 92 26.84 -9.40 -10.74
N TYR A 93 26.09 -8.85 -9.79
CA TYR A 93 26.40 -7.59 -9.13
C TYR A 93 26.85 -7.82 -7.69
N THR A 94 27.73 -6.95 -7.18
CA THR A 94 28.09 -6.95 -5.76
C THR A 94 26.93 -6.42 -4.93
N GLN A 95 26.83 -6.85 -3.67
CA GLN A 95 25.81 -6.34 -2.75
C GLN A 95 25.86 -4.80 -2.63
N ARG A 96 27.07 -4.22 -2.59
CA ARG A 96 27.25 -2.77 -2.56
C ARG A 96 26.61 -2.11 -3.78
N ARG A 97 26.90 -2.63 -4.99
CA ARG A 97 26.34 -2.08 -6.23
C ARG A 97 24.82 -2.18 -6.28
N VAL A 98 24.25 -3.32 -5.90
CA VAL A 98 22.79 -3.49 -5.85
C VAL A 98 22.15 -2.52 -4.86
N ARG A 99 22.71 -2.38 -3.66
CA ARG A 99 22.20 -1.46 -2.64
C ARG A 99 22.28 0.00 -3.11
N ASP A 100 23.39 0.39 -3.71
CA ASP A 100 23.58 1.76 -4.20
C ASP A 100 22.56 2.04 -5.32
N GLN A 101 22.31 1.08 -6.21
CA GLN A 101 21.29 1.16 -7.26
C GLN A 101 19.87 1.25 -6.70
N ILE A 102 19.52 0.47 -5.66
CA ILE A 102 18.22 0.59 -4.96
C ILE A 102 18.04 2.00 -4.38
N ARG A 103 19.11 2.60 -3.85
CA ARG A 103 19.06 3.93 -3.27
C ARG A 103 18.91 5.01 -4.33
N THR A 104 19.66 4.94 -5.43
CA THR A 104 19.75 6.04 -6.40
C THR A 104 18.81 5.91 -7.59
N GLY A 105 18.30 4.71 -7.89
CA GLY A 105 17.58 4.46 -9.13
C GLY A 105 18.50 4.53 -10.36
N SER A 106 17.91 4.45 -11.55
CA SER A 106 18.61 4.60 -12.83
C SER A 106 18.65 6.06 -13.29
N LEU A 107 19.62 6.41 -14.13
CA LEU A 107 19.82 7.79 -14.62
C LEU A 107 18.63 8.30 -15.46
N ASP A 108 17.97 7.40 -16.18
CA ASP A 108 16.78 7.65 -16.98
C ASP A 108 15.48 7.60 -16.16
N SER A 109 15.57 7.40 -14.85
CA SER A 109 14.44 7.26 -13.91
C SER A 109 13.52 6.05 -14.16
N ALA A 110 13.88 5.12 -15.06
CA ALA A 110 13.12 3.90 -15.31
C ALA A 110 13.08 2.97 -14.07
N MET A 111 14.17 2.93 -13.31
CA MET A 111 14.23 2.33 -11.98
C MET A 111 14.12 3.45 -10.93
N PRO A 112 13.03 3.50 -10.14
CA PRO A 112 12.87 4.50 -9.10
C PRO A 112 13.95 4.41 -8.01
N ALA A 113 14.29 5.54 -7.43
CA ALA A 113 15.14 5.63 -6.24
C ALA A 113 14.37 5.20 -4.98
N ASN A 114 15.10 4.69 -3.98
CA ASN A 114 14.61 4.36 -2.64
C ASN A 114 13.46 3.33 -2.61
N LEU A 115 13.41 2.38 -3.55
CA LEU A 115 12.43 1.29 -3.56
C LEU A 115 12.40 0.49 -2.24
N LEU A 116 13.56 0.35 -1.59
CA LEU A 116 13.71 -0.18 -0.25
C LEU A 116 14.75 0.67 0.49
N THR A 117 14.64 0.75 1.81
CA THR A 117 15.60 1.48 2.63
C THR A 117 16.16 0.62 3.77
N GLY A 118 17.11 1.16 4.52
CA GLY A 118 17.59 0.58 5.77
C GLY A 118 17.97 -0.90 5.68
N ARG A 119 17.34 -1.71 6.55
CA ARG A 119 17.64 -3.14 6.68
C ARG A 119 17.16 -3.95 5.48
N SER A 120 16.00 -3.62 4.93
CA SER A 120 15.39 -4.33 3.80
C SER A 120 16.23 -4.18 2.53
N ALA A 121 16.69 -2.97 2.23
CA ALA A 121 17.60 -2.73 1.09
C ALA A 121 18.87 -3.57 1.21
N ARG A 122 19.48 -3.66 2.40
CA ARG A 122 20.68 -4.49 2.62
C ARG A 122 20.40 -5.98 2.42
N ARG A 123 19.26 -6.47 2.90
CA ARG A 123 18.84 -7.87 2.80
C ARG A 123 18.57 -8.28 1.36
N VAL A 124 17.82 -7.47 0.62
CA VAL A 124 17.54 -7.71 -0.81
C VAL A 124 18.82 -7.61 -1.63
N ALA A 125 19.66 -6.61 -1.38
CA ALA A 125 20.95 -6.49 -2.07
C ALA A 125 21.86 -7.70 -1.83
N ALA A 126 21.92 -8.23 -0.60
CA ALA A 126 22.68 -9.44 -0.28
C ALA A 126 22.10 -10.67 -1.00
N TYR A 127 20.78 -10.78 -1.02
CA TYR A 127 20.07 -11.84 -1.71
C TYR A 127 20.36 -11.85 -3.20
N VAL A 128 20.21 -10.71 -3.89
CA VAL A 128 20.51 -10.56 -5.32
C VAL A 128 21.98 -10.87 -5.61
N ALA A 129 22.91 -10.36 -4.81
CA ALA A 129 24.34 -10.63 -5.01
C ALA A 129 24.70 -12.12 -4.85
N ARG A 130 23.98 -12.83 -3.97
CA ARG A 130 24.17 -14.27 -3.73
C ARG A 130 23.63 -15.13 -4.87
N VAL A 131 22.48 -14.76 -5.42
CA VAL A 131 21.72 -15.62 -6.35
C VAL A 131 21.78 -15.17 -7.82
N GLY A 132 22.20 -13.94 -8.09
CA GLY A 132 22.36 -13.41 -9.45
C GLY A 132 23.57 -13.96 -10.20
N GLY A 133 23.54 -13.80 -11.52
CA GLY A 133 24.58 -14.27 -12.44
C GLY A 133 24.66 -15.79 -12.59
N ARG A 134 23.65 -16.55 -12.17
CA ARG A 134 23.64 -18.03 -12.27
C ARG A 134 23.54 -18.55 -13.71
N ARG A 135 23.25 -17.69 -14.68
CA ARG A 135 23.20 -17.96 -16.12
C ARG A 135 24.21 -17.09 -16.89
N ALA A 136 25.15 -16.45 -16.21
CA ALA A 136 26.26 -15.76 -16.87
C ALA A 136 27.18 -16.83 -17.50
N ARG A 137 27.36 -16.78 -18.82
CA ARG A 137 28.32 -17.63 -19.55
C ARG A 137 29.68 -16.97 -19.59
#